data_AF-A0A497EUF3-F1
#
_entry.id   AF-A0A497EUF3-F1
#
_cell.length_a   1.000
_cell.length_b   1.000
_cell.length_c   1.000
_cell.angle_alpha   90.00
_cell.angle_beta   90.00
_cell.angle_gamma   90.00
#
_symmetry.space_group_name_H-M   'P 1'
#
loop_
_entity.id
_entity.type
_entity.pdbx_description
1 polymer ?
#
loop_
_entity_poly.entity_id
_entity_poly.type
_entity_poly.pdbx_seq_one_letter_code
_entity_poly.pdbx_strand_id
1 'polypeptide(L)'
;GHIVYSTIHAGSAEEAFVRLTSPPISVPPAMMLPLDVVLVQVLTQREGKDIRRCFLIAEVEDINADRSFVKLSPIYSYDLSSDSLVPVGQPRKAIRKACVRLGFSESQFFEEFEARKAYLHNALLRGISKVDDFVTLVRRYGRGDVA
;
A
#
# COMPACT_ATOMS: atom_id res chain seq x y z
N GLY A 1 10.74 -12.31 -12.25
CA GLY A 1 9.82 -11.17 -12.10
C GLY A 1 8.45 -11.68 -11.74
N HIS A 2 8.22 -12.00 -10.47
CA HIS A 2 6.92 -12.43 -9.94
C HIS A 2 6.40 -11.36 -9.00
N ILE A 3 5.08 -11.19 -8.96
CA ILE A 3 4.44 -10.29 -8.00
C ILE A 3 4.45 -10.99 -6.64
N VAL A 4 4.92 -10.30 -5.61
CA VAL A 4 5.04 -10.83 -4.25
C VAL A 4 4.34 -9.89 -3.28
N TYR A 5 3.58 -10.48 -2.37
CA TYR A 5 3.05 -9.83 -1.18
C TYR A 5 3.48 -10.67 0.03
N SER A 6 3.86 -10.02 1.13
CA SER A 6 4.24 -10.70 2.35
C SER A 6 3.89 -9.84 3.56
N THR A 7 3.90 -10.46 4.74
CA THR A 7 3.69 -9.81 6.03
C THR A 7 4.91 -10.08 6.91
N ILE A 8 5.35 -9.08 7.65
CA ILE A 8 6.41 -9.21 8.65
C ILE A 8 5.98 -8.48 9.91
N HIS A 9 6.28 -9.07 11.06
CA HIS A 9 6.03 -8.42 12.34
C HIS A 9 7.12 -7.36 12.57
N ALA A 10 6.76 -6.09 12.52
CA ALA A 10 7.64 -4.97 12.80
C ALA A 10 6.80 -3.75 13.17
N GLY A 11 7.30 -2.91 14.08
CA GLY A 11 6.66 -1.65 14.47
C GLY A 11 6.87 -0.52 13.46
N SER A 12 7.90 -0.62 12.62
CA SER A 12 8.14 0.32 11.52
C SER A 12 8.71 -0.40 10.28
N ALA A 13 8.79 0.34 9.17
CA ALA A 13 9.39 -0.18 7.95
C ALA A 13 10.92 -0.35 8.06
N GLU A 14 11.59 0.48 8.86
CA GLU A 14 13.01 0.35 9.19
C GLU A 14 13.26 -0.92 10.03
N GLU A 15 12.42 -1.19 11.03
CA GLU A 15 12.52 -2.42 11.80
C GLU A 15 12.26 -3.66 10.91
N ALA A 16 11.26 -3.58 10.02
CA ALA A 16 11.01 -4.63 9.04
C ALA A 16 12.25 -4.91 8.18
N PHE A 17 12.92 -3.85 7.72
CA PHE A 17 14.14 -3.96 6.94
C PHE A 17 15.27 -4.65 7.74
N VAL A 18 15.51 -4.23 8.98
CA VAL A 18 16.51 -4.85 9.87
C VAL A 18 16.20 -6.34 10.09
N ARG A 19 14.93 -6.70 10.28
CA ARG A 19 14.53 -8.11 10.45
C ARG A 19 14.76 -8.94 9.19
N LEU A 20 14.52 -8.37 8.01
CA LEU A 20 14.77 -9.06 6.73
C LEU A 20 16.26 -9.31 6.52
N THR A 21 17.14 -8.37 6.90
CA THR A 21 18.60 -8.51 6.72
C THR A 21 19.28 -9.32 7.82
N SER A 22 18.67 -9.41 9.00
CA SER A 22 19.22 -10.15 10.14
C SER A 22 18.90 -11.65 10.07
N PRO A 23 19.74 -12.52 10.69
CA PRO A 23 19.37 -13.91 10.91
C PRO A 23 18.03 -14.04 11.66
N PRO A 24 17.21 -15.07 11.37
CA PRO A 24 17.47 -16.18 10.46
C PRO A 24 17.12 -15.90 8.98
N ILE A 25 16.63 -14.70 8.65
CA ILE A 25 16.15 -14.39 7.29
C ILE A 25 17.32 -14.04 6.35
N SER A 26 18.24 -13.17 6.81
CA SER A 26 19.51 -12.87 6.13
C SER A 26 19.38 -12.50 4.65
N VAL A 27 18.32 -11.77 4.28
CA VAL A 27 18.13 -11.28 2.91
C VAL A 27 19.15 -10.18 2.62
N PRO A 28 19.98 -10.30 1.56
CA PRO A 28 20.90 -9.25 1.16
C PRO A 28 20.15 -7.95 0.82
N PRO A 29 20.60 -6.77 1.26
CA PRO A 29 19.92 -5.50 0.99
C PRO A 29 19.57 -5.25 -0.49
N ALA A 30 20.46 -5.65 -1.40
CA ALA A 30 20.24 -5.54 -2.84
C ALA A 30 18.99 -6.31 -3.34
N MET A 31 18.59 -7.38 -2.65
CA MET A 31 17.41 -8.18 -3.01
C MET A 31 16.09 -7.48 -2.64
N MET A 32 16.14 -6.41 -1.83
CA MET A 32 14.97 -5.62 -1.46
C MET A 32 14.72 -4.44 -2.40
N LEU A 33 15.66 -4.10 -3.30
CA LEU A 33 15.50 -3.03 -4.29
C LEU A 33 14.19 -3.10 -5.11
N PRO A 34 13.65 -4.30 -5.42
CA PRO A 34 12.38 -4.42 -6.12
C PRO A 34 11.14 -4.10 -5.28
N LEU A 35 11.24 -3.91 -3.96
CA LEU A 35 10.09 -3.53 -3.14
C LEU A 35 9.54 -2.18 -3.60
N ASP A 36 8.21 -2.12 -3.76
CA ASP A 36 7.53 -0.93 -4.29
C ASP A 36 6.86 -0.12 -3.16
N VAL A 37 6.04 -0.78 -2.33
CA VAL A 37 5.20 -0.13 -1.33
C VAL A 37 5.24 -0.92 -0.03
N VAL A 38 5.29 -0.20 1.10
CA VAL A 38 5.18 -0.76 2.44
C VAL A 38 3.96 -0.17 3.13
N LEU A 39 3.23 -1.03 3.85
CA LEU A 39 2.09 -0.66 4.69
C LEU A 39 2.43 -1.03 6.15
N VAL A 40 2.35 -0.05 7.05
CA VAL A 40 2.50 -0.27 8.49
C VAL A 40 1.09 -0.33 9.10
N GLN A 41 0.78 -1.44 9.77
CA GLN A 41 -0.47 -1.62 10.50
C GLN A 41 -0.20 -1.60 11.99
N VAL A 42 -1.03 -0.88 12.74
CA VAL A 42 -0.92 -0.76 14.19
C VAL A 42 -2.22 -1.14 14.88
N LEU A 43 -2.09 -1.74 16.07
CA LEU A 43 -3.16 -1.85 17.06
C LEU A 43 -3.00 -0.65 17.99
N THR A 44 -3.99 0.23 18.03
CA THR A 44 -4.00 1.41 18.91
C THR A 44 -5.31 1.44 19.70
N GLN A 45 -5.37 2.27 20.74
CA GLN A 45 -6.57 2.44 21.55
C GLN A 45 -7.23 3.79 21.28
N ARG A 46 -8.55 3.76 21.11
CA ARG A 46 -9.39 4.96 21.04
C ARG A 46 -10.63 4.72 21.89
N GLU A 47 -10.93 5.65 22.80
CA GLU A 47 -12.09 5.54 23.71
C GLU A 47 -12.13 4.22 24.50
N GLY A 48 -10.96 3.74 24.94
CA GLY A 48 -10.84 2.48 25.70
C GLY A 48 -11.08 1.22 24.88
N LYS A 49 -11.19 1.33 23.54
CA LYS A 49 -11.34 0.19 22.63
C LYS A 49 -10.11 0.04 21.75
N ASP A 50 -9.66 -1.20 21.61
CA ASP A 50 -8.63 -1.59 20.66
C ASP A 50 -9.15 -1.46 19.23
N ILE A 51 -8.43 -0.70 18.40
CA ILE A 51 -8.73 -0.49 16.99
C ILE A 51 -7.49 -0.79 16.14
N ARG A 52 -7.68 -1.44 14.99
CA ARG A 52 -6.63 -1.62 13.99
C ARG A 52 -6.70 -0.49 12.98
N ARG A 53 -5.54 0.11 12.69
CA ARG A 53 -5.39 1.19 11.70
C ARG A 53 -4.17 0.97 10.83
N CYS A 54 -4.26 1.38 9.58
CA CYS A 54 -3.07 1.54 8.74
C CYS A 54 -2.42 2.86 9.15
N PHE A 55 -1.23 2.79 9.74
CA PHE A 55 -0.53 3.95 10.27
C PHE A 55 0.23 4.71 9.18
N LEU A 56 0.82 3.98 8.23
CA LEU A 56 1.64 4.53 7.17
C LEU A 56 1.49 3.69 5.91
N ILE A 57 1.33 4.36 4.78
CA ILE A 57 1.54 3.79 3.45
C ILE A 57 2.67 4.58 2.82
N ALA A 58 3.78 3.93 2.47
CA ALA A 58 4.96 4.59 1.92
C ALA A 58 5.48 3.86 0.68
N GLU A 59 5.99 4.64 -0.26
CA GLU A 59 6.76 4.14 -1.40
C GLU A 59 8.22 3.93 -0.98
N VAL A 60 8.82 2.82 -1.43
CA VAL A 60 10.24 2.56 -1.25
C VAL A 60 11.01 3.29 -2.35
N GLU A 61 11.59 4.43 -1.98
CA GLU A 61 12.37 5.25 -2.93
C GLU A 61 13.66 4.56 -3.28
N ASP A 62 14.46 4.26 -2.26
CA ASP A 62 15.82 3.80 -2.39
C ASP A 62 16.21 2.91 -1.20
N ILE A 63 17.15 2.01 -1.43
CA ILE A 63 17.71 1.13 -0.40
C ILE A 63 19.22 1.26 -0.47
N ASN A 64 19.79 1.84 0.58
CA ASN A 64 21.23 1.92 0.72
C ASN A 64 21.75 0.60 1.29
N ALA A 65 22.34 -0.21 0.41
CA ALA A 65 22.86 -1.53 0.76
C ALA A 65 24.01 -1.46 1.78
N ASP A 66 24.85 -0.44 1.71
CA ASP A 66 26.03 -0.29 2.56
C ASP A 66 25.67 0.12 3.99
N ARG A 67 24.64 0.97 4.13
CA ARG A 67 24.19 1.51 5.42
C ARG A 67 23.03 0.74 6.03
N SER A 68 22.54 -0.32 5.37
CA SER A 68 21.34 -1.06 5.78
C SER A 68 20.14 -0.14 6.08
N PHE A 69 19.94 0.87 5.22
CA PHE A 69 18.92 1.89 5.39
C PHE A 69 17.96 1.88 4.21
N VAL A 70 16.66 1.96 4.49
CA VAL A 70 15.60 2.12 3.50
C VAL A 70 15.08 3.55 3.53
N LYS A 71 15.08 4.22 2.38
CA LYS A 71 14.48 5.53 2.20
C LYS A 71 13.04 5.36 1.74
N LEU A 72 12.12 5.92 2.51
CA LEU A 72 10.69 5.84 2.27
C LEU A 72 10.15 7.23 1.95
N SER A 73 9.26 7.35 0.97
CA SER A 73 8.38 8.52 0.87
C SER A 73 6.96 8.15 1.30
N PRO A 74 6.48 8.75 2.39
CA PRO A 74 5.09 8.62 2.81
C PRO A 74 4.14 9.06 1.70
N ILE A 75 3.13 8.22 1.44
CA ILE A 75 2.02 8.52 0.53
C ILE A 75 0.80 8.89 1.37
N TYR A 76 0.53 8.08 2.40
CA TYR A 76 -0.52 8.33 3.38
C TYR A 76 0.01 8.13 4.79
N SER A 77 -0.46 8.95 5.73
CA SER A 77 -0.15 8.85 7.15
C SER A 77 -1.44 8.91 7.96
N TYR A 78 -1.50 8.18 9.07
CA TYR A 78 -2.66 8.20 9.95
C TYR A 78 -2.60 9.41 10.88
N ASP A 79 -3.69 10.17 10.93
CA ASP A 79 -3.89 11.26 11.86
C ASP A 79 -4.73 10.78 13.05
N LEU A 80 -4.11 10.79 14.24
CA LEU A 80 -4.73 10.38 15.50
C LEU A 80 -5.92 11.25 15.90
N SER A 81 -5.90 12.54 15.54
CA SER A 81 -6.92 13.50 15.96
C SER A 81 -8.22 13.31 15.17
N SER A 82 -8.12 13.08 13.86
CA SER A 82 -9.26 12.87 12.97
C SER A 82 -9.64 11.40 12.76
N ASP A 83 -8.86 10.45 13.31
CA ASP A 83 -9.00 9.01 13.08
C ASP A 83 -9.12 8.67 11.58
N SER A 84 -8.24 9.28 10.79
CA SER A 84 -8.30 9.23 9.34
C SER A 84 -6.92 9.02 8.74
N LEU A 85 -6.89 8.27 7.63
CA LEU A 85 -5.69 8.12 6.82
C LEU A 85 -5.61 9.30 5.85
N VAL A 86 -4.66 10.22 6.06
CA VAL A 86 -4.52 11.45 5.29
C VAL A 86 -3.44 11.34 4.22
N PRO A 87 -3.66 11.90 3.00
CA PRO A 87 -2.62 11.96 1.98
C PRO A 87 -1.52 12.94 2.40
N VAL A 88 -0.27 12.50 2.31
CA VAL A 88 0.92 13.30 2.66
C VAL A 88 1.94 13.36 1.52
N GLY A 89 1.75 12.56 0.47
CA GLY A 89 2.63 12.51 -0.69
C GLY A 89 1.99 11.75 -1.86
N GLN A 90 2.79 11.47 -2.89
CA GLN A 90 2.37 10.76 -4.09
C GLN A 90 3.37 9.66 -4.46
N PRO A 91 2.91 8.46 -4.87
CA PRO A 91 3.78 7.34 -5.19
C PRO A 91 4.34 7.43 -6.62
N ARG A 92 5.34 8.30 -6.82
CA ARG A 92 5.85 8.65 -8.14
C ARG A 92 6.46 7.45 -8.89
N LYS A 93 7.20 6.58 -8.20
CA LYS A 93 7.85 5.41 -8.81
C LYS A 93 6.82 4.35 -9.20
N ALA A 94 5.83 4.09 -8.34
CA ALA A 94 4.77 3.13 -8.60
C ALA A 94 3.82 3.61 -9.71
N ILE A 95 3.44 4.90 -9.73
CA ILE A 95 2.66 5.50 -10.81
C ILE A 95 3.42 5.36 -12.13
N ARG A 96 4.70 5.78 -12.18
CA ARG A 96 5.51 5.65 -13.40
C ARG A 96 5.62 4.20 -13.88
N LYS A 97 5.85 3.24 -12.98
CA LYS A 97 5.88 1.81 -13.31
C LYS A 97 4.54 1.33 -13.87
N ALA A 98 3.42 1.77 -13.29
CA ALA A 98 2.08 1.43 -13.77
C ALA A 98 1.81 2.03 -15.15
N CYS A 99 2.12 3.32 -15.37
CA CYS A 99 1.97 4.00 -16.64
C CYS A 99 2.77 3.31 -17.76
N VAL A 100 4.05 2.99 -17.51
CA VAL A 100 4.89 2.27 -18.49
C VAL A 100 4.31 0.90 -18.81
N ARG A 101 3.86 0.15 -17.80
CA ARG A 101 3.31 -1.20 -17.99
C ARG A 101 1.97 -1.19 -18.75
N LEU A 102 1.13 -0.19 -18.51
CA LEU A 102 -0.22 -0.09 -19.10
C LEU A 102 -0.26 0.74 -20.38
N GLY A 103 0.83 1.44 -20.73
CA GLY A 103 0.84 2.41 -21.83
C GLY A 103 0.02 3.66 -21.53
N PHE A 104 -0.18 4.00 -20.26
CA PHE A 104 -1.00 5.14 -19.84
C PHE A 104 -0.18 6.43 -19.75
N SER A 105 -0.82 7.56 -20.06
CA SER A 105 -0.38 8.86 -19.55
C SER A 105 -0.64 8.95 -18.03
N GLU A 106 -0.01 9.92 -17.37
CA GLU A 106 -0.29 10.18 -15.96
C GLU A 106 -1.75 10.61 -15.73
N SER A 107 -2.34 11.36 -16.66
CA SER A 107 -3.77 11.73 -16.58
C SER A 107 -4.69 10.52 -16.66
N GLN A 108 -4.44 9.59 -17.59
CA GLN A 108 -5.20 8.35 -17.72
C GLN A 108 -5.08 7.47 -16.47
N PHE A 109 -3.89 7.44 -15.85
CA PHE A 109 -3.70 6.75 -14.58
C PHE A 109 -4.59 7.34 -13.48
N PHE A 110 -4.62 8.66 -13.33
CA PHE A 110 -5.43 9.30 -12.29
C PHE A 110 -6.94 9.21 -12.57
N GLU A 111 -7.36 9.27 -13.83
CA GLU A 111 -8.75 9.03 -14.23
C GLU A 111 -9.19 7.62 -13.81
N GLU A 112 -8.40 6.59 -14.14
CA GLU A 112 -8.67 5.21 -13.74
C GLU A 112 -8.60 5.03 -12.21
N PHE A 113 -7.67 5.71 -11.54
CA PHE A 113 -7.54 5.66 -10.08
C PHE A 113 -8.79 6.22 -9.39
N GLU A 114 -9.29 7.39 -9.80
CA GLU A 114 -10.51 7.98 -9.25
C GLU A 114 -11.75 7.16 -9.63
N ALA A 115 -11.80 6.57 -10.84
CA ALA A 115 -12.89 5.67 -11.22
C ALA A 115 -12.96 4.44 -10.31
N ARG A 116 -11.83 3.80 -10.00
CA ARG A 116 -11.75 2.66 -9.06
C ARG A 116 -12.16 3.06 -7.65
N LYS A 117 -11.71 4.23 -7.18
CA LYS A 117 -12.07 4.76 -5.87
C LYS A 117 -13.58 5.00 -5.77
N ALA A 118 -14.19 5.63 -6.77
CA ALA A 118 -15.63 5.85 -6.83
C ALA A 118 -16.41 4.53 -6.86
N TYR A 119 -15.91 3.53 -7.61
CA TYR A 119 -16.52 2.20 -7.69
C TYR A 119 -16.52 1.47 -6.33
N LEU A 120 -15.39 1.47 -5.63
CA LEU A 120 -15.28 0.90 -4.28
C LEU A 120 -16.14 1.66 -3.26
N HIS A 121 -16.21 2.98 -3.36
CA HIS A 121 -17.07 3.80 -2.51
C HIS A 121 -18.55 3.49 -2.73
N ASN A 122 -18.99 3.31 -3.98
CA ASN A 122 -20.36 2.91 -4.27
C ASN A 122 -20.70 1.52 -3.71
N ALA A 123 -19.78 0.57 -3.80
CA ALA A 123 -19.95 -0.76 -3.21
C ALA A 123 -20.12 -0.71 -1.68
N LEU A 124 -19.37 0.17 -1.01
CA LEU A 124 -19.52 0.42 0.42
C LEU A 124 -20.90 0.98 0.76
N LEU A 125 -21.38 1.98 0.02
CA LEU A 125 -22.73 2.54 0.19
C LEU A 125 -23.85 1.51 -0.01
N ARG A 126 -23.60 0.50 -0.85
CA ARG A 126 -24.50 -0.65 -1.07
C ARG A 126 -24.38 -1.74 0.00
N GLY A 127 -23.52 -1.55 1.00
CA GLY A 127 -23.34 -2.51 2.10
C GLY A 127 -22.54 -3.76 1.74
N ILE A 128 -21.79 -3.75 0.63
CA ILE A 128 -20.94 -4.89 0.25
C ILE A 128 -19.79 -4.99 1.25
N SER A 129 -19.80 -6.06 2.05
CA SER A 129 -18.81 -6.31 3.11
C SER A 129 -18.27 -7.73 3.15
N LYS A 130 -18.92 -8.68 2.45
CA LYS A 130 -18.48 -10.07 2.36
C LYS A 130 -17.40 -10.24 1.30
N VAL A 131 -16.48 -11.16 1.55
CA VAL A 131 -15.34 -11.43 0.67
C VAL A 131 -15.80 -11.88 -0.72
N ASP A 132 -16.78 -12.78 -0.81
CA ASP A 132 -17.27 -13.31 -2.10
C ASP A 132 -17.91 -12.22 -2.97
N ASP A 133 -18.69 -11.34 -2.35
CA ASP A 133 -19.32 -10.20 -3.01
C ASP A 133 -18.24 -9.21 -3.50
N PHE A 134 -17.22 -8.94 -2.68
CA PHE A 134 -16.09 -8.10 -3.06
C PHE A 134 -15.29 -8.68 -4.23
N VAL A 135 -15.00 -9.99 -4.22
CA VAL A 135 -14.32 -10.65 -5.35
C VAL A 135 -15.15 -10.55 -6.62
N THR A 136 -16.46 -10.74 -6.52
CA THR A 136 -17.39 -10.59 -7.66
C THR A 136 -17.38 -9.15 -8.20
N LEU A 137 -17.42 -8.16 -7.30
CA LEU A 137 -17.32 -6.74 -7.63
C LEU A 137 -16.04 -6.43 -8.41
N VAL A 138 -14.87 -6.84 -7.91
CA VAL A 138 -13.58 -6.60 -8.58
C VAL A 138 -13.53 -7.27 -9.96
N ARG A 139 -14.06 -8.50 -10.09
CA ARG A 139 -14.13 -9.21 -11.38
C ARG A 139 -15.03 -8.50 -12.40
N ARG A 140 -16.15 -7.94 -11.97
CA ARG A 140 -17.05 -7.18 -12.85
C ARG A 140 -16.39 -5.93 -13.39
N TYR A 141 -15.74 -5.15 -12.52
CA TYR A 141 -14.97 -3.98 -12.95
C TYR A 141 -13.91 -4.33 -14.00
N GLY A 142 -13.15 -5.41 -13.78
CA GLY A 142 -12.12 -5.87 -14.73
C GLY A 142 -12.65 -6.34 -16.09
N ARG A 143 -13.96 -6.63 -16.22
CA ARG A 143 -14.62 -6.98 -17.48
C ARG A 143 -15.27 -5.79 -18.19
N GLY A 144 -15.28 -4.61 -17.56
CA GLY A 144 -16.00 -3.44 -18.05
C GLY A 144 -17.51 -3.45 -17.72
N ASP A 145 -17.96 -4.37 -16.87
CA ASP A 145 -19.36 -4.43 -16.41
C ASP A 145 -19.56 -3.42 -15.27
N VAL A 146 -19.63 -2.14 -15.62
CA VAL A 146 -19.82 -1.03 -14.68
C VAL A 146 -21.32 -0.68 -14.63
N ALA A 147 -22.09 -1.45 -13.87
CA ALA A 147 -23.51 -1.21 -13.58
C ALA A 147 -23.74 -0.89 -12.10
#